data_AF-A0A813JLA2-F1
#
_entry.id   AF-A0A813JLA2-F1
#
_cell.length_a   1.000
_cell.length_b   1.000
_cell.length_c   1.000
_cell.angle_alpha   90.00
_cell.angle_beta   90.00
_cell.angle_gamma   90.00
#
_symmetry.space_group_name_H-M   'P 1'
#
loop_
_entity.id
_entity.type
_entity.pdbx_description
1 polymer ?
#
loop_
_entity_poly.entity_id
_entity_poly.type
_entity_poly.pdbx_seq_one_letter_code
_entity_poly.pdbx_strand_id
1 'polypeptide(L)'
;MIAIWDDHELANNAYVDGAENHQATCKANEASSAADQDKAGCDSGEGKYTDRMQAATKAYMEWMPIRRGAGTTGMVDTSITQIIEWGDLATTVGLDTRLKVRSKDPTIGLSFWASDVVVLAAVSKNMSKWMESPLVGQFKAAAKVLQDARANESFAQLGSDQRQIMEDAFKASKAAGKPWQIFAAGTMVGPQATPNFAALPDVVGAALKPSAQAIVDGLHNALAFARQCTAGAMFEVPWNSDGFDGFSYERGLILESFKQHTNNPIVLGGDLHDSWAWTLFDGGVAQSGTPVAVNLGAPGVTAPGWGGSLSGMFQSAGSSMWDFIHRSFMAGNPGLKYANTKDKGFFAVKATKTRHVAEFYLISDNASAPASQPYTAKIYKDARTAGRLTAPYYCGTSLVTTAGSKGSLAEQASCEVVFQTGSWPAEWSTIKLPAYTIPTTTAATAAAATTATATTAAAATTTTTKQATSSSKETSAASTTRSSSWRGILAASMLAGVALEVLGFAAEAPNLVSRN
;
A
#
# COMPACT_ATOMS: atom_id res chain seq x y z
N MET A 1 21.63 8.55 -1.07
CA MET A 1 20.25 8.04 -0.97
C MET A 1 19.55 8.30 -2.29
N ILE A 2 18.77 7.35 -2.77
CA ILE A 2 17.87 7.48 -3.93
C ILE A 2 16.48 7.38 -3.31
N ALA A 3 15.74 8.48 -3.28
CA ALA A 3 14.50 8.59 -2.53
C ALA A 3 13.31 8.72 -3.47
N ILE A 4 12.27 7.94 -3.22
CA ILE A 4 10.93 8.11 -3.78
C ILE A 4 9.96 8.26 -2.59
N TRP A 5 8.86 8.96 -2.76
CA TRP A 5 7.81 9.05 -1.73
C TRP A 5 6.79 7.94 -1.88
N ASP A 6 5.93 7.81 -0.88
CA ASP A 6 4.62 7.22 -1.03
C ASP A 6 3.53 8.20 -0.59
N ASP A 7 2.46 7.72 0.04
CA ASP A 7 1.30 8.53 0.41
C ASP A 7 1.53 9.37 1.68
N HIS A 8 2.18 8.83 2.70
CA HIS A 8 2.32 9.45 4.02
C HIS A 8 3.25 10.66 4.08
N GLU A 9 4.05 10.91 3.04
CA GLU A 9 4.69 12.22 2.83
C GLU A 9 3.65 13.34 2.64
N LEU A 10 2.41 13.01 2.30
CA LEU A 10 1.28 13.91 2.10
C LEU A 10 0.07 13.57 3.00
N ALA A 11 -0.60 12.45 2.72
CA ALA A 11 -1.84 11.99 3.35
C ALA A 11 -2.11 10.51 2.99
N ASN A 12 -2.70 9.75 3.92
CA ASN A 12 -3.01 8.33 3.73
C ASN A 12 -3.81 8.07 2.44
N ASN A 13 -3.36 7.12 1.63
CA ASN A 13 -3.93 6.72 0.35
C ASN A 13 -4.13 7.91 -0.61
N ALA A 14 -3.11 8.76 -0.75
CA ALA A 14 -3.11 9.88 -1.68
C ALA A 14 -3.16 9.44 -3.16
N TYR A 15 -3.83 10.24 -3.98
CA TYR A 15 -3.95 10.17 -5.43
C TYR A 15 -3.91 11.59 -6.03
N VAL A 16 -3.95 11.73 -7.35
CA VAL A 16 -3.63 13.00 -8.05
C VAL A 16 -4.43 14.22 -7.56
N ASP A 17 -5.69 14.03 -7.17
CA ASP A 17 -6.62 15.10 -6.80
C ASP A 17 -7.28 14.91 -5.42
N GLY A 18 -6.80 13.96 -4.61
CA GLY A 18 -7.30 13.77 -3.24
C GLY A 18 -6.54 12.70 -2.45
N ALA A 19 -7.06 12.37 -1.28
CA ALA A 19 -6.58 11.25 -0.46
C ALA A 19 -7.75 10.64 0.31
N GLU A 20 -7.58 9.45 0.87
CA GLU A 20 -8.57 8.90 1.82
C GLU A 20 -8.65 9.79 3.06
N ASN A 21 -7.49 10.13 3.61
CA ASN A 21 -7.36 10.94 4.81
C ASN A 21 -7.09 12.42 4.49
N HIS A 22 -7.86 12.96 3.54
CA HIS A 22 -7.98 14.39 3.30
C HIS A 22 -9.44 14.76 2.97
N GLN A 23 -10.06 15.65 3.76
CA GLN A 23 -11.43 16.14 3.49
C GLN A 23 -11.49 17.67 3.50
N ALA A 24 -11.89 18.25 2.35
CA ALA A 24 -12.06 19.71 2.22
C ALA A 24 -13.12 20.28 3.19
N THR A 25 -14.11 19.46 3.53
CA THR A 25 -15.17 19.74 4.50
C THR A 25 -15.37 18.52 5.39
N CYS A 26 -15.41 18.73 6.70
CA CYS A 26 -15.57 17.65 7.66
C CYS A 26 -16.91 16.92 7.46
N LYS A 27 -16.90 15.58 7.50
CA LYS A 27 -18.11 14.74 7.37
C LYS A 27 -18.86 14.50 8.68
N ALA A 28 -18.35 14.96 9.82
CA ALA A 28 -19.23 15.20 10.95
C ALA A 28 -20.22 16.28 10.49
N ASN A 29 -21.51 15.95 10.44
CA ASN A 29 -22.51 16.88 9.88
C ASN A 29 -22.42 18.23 10.62
N GLU A 30 -22.78 19.34 9.98
CA GLU A 30 -22.80 20.67 10.64
C GLU A 30 -23.72 20.70 11.87
N ALA A 31 -24.58 19.68 12.03
CA ALA A 31 -25.45 19.44 13.17
C ALA A 31 -24.84 18.54 14.27
N SER A 32 -23.58 18.10 14.13
CA SER A 32 -22.93 17.15 15.02
C SER A 32 -22.43 17.90 16.23
N SER A 33 -22.45 17.24 17.39
CA SER A 33 -21.88 17.86 18.58
C SER A 33 -20.36 18.05 18.40
N ALA A 34 -19.78 19.04 19.06
CA ALA A 34 -18.33 19.25 19.06
C ALA A 34 -17.56 18.00 19.50
N ALA A 35 -18.13 17.19 20.40
CA ALA A 35 -17.54 15.92 20.82
C ALA A 35 -17.52 14.85 19.71
N ASP A 36 -18.51 14.85 18.81
CA ASP A 36 -18.55 13.96 17.66
C ASP A 36 -17.57 14.41 16.57
N GLN A 37 -17.37 15.72 16.43
CA GLN A 37 -16.34 16.32 15.56
C GLN A 37 -14.92 15.99 16.06
N ASP A 38 -14.65 16.21 17.35
CA ASP A 38 -13.38 15.85 18.00
C ASP A 38 -13.08 14.34 17.91
N LYS A 39 -14.11 13.51 18.07
CA LYS A 39 -13.98 12.04 17.99
C LYS A 39 -13.81 11.54 16.55
N ALA A 40 -14.33 12.27 15.57
CA ALA A 40 -14.09 11.99 14.15
C ALA A 40 -12.67 12.38 13.70
N GLY A 41 -11.89 13.08 14.55
CA GLY A 41 -10.50 13.43 14.28
C GLY A 41 -10.32 14.42 13.14
N CYS A 42 -11.35 15.21 12.86
CA CYS A 42 -11.43 16.07 11.71
C CYS A 42 -11.67 17.51 12.21
N ASP A 43 -10.61 18.31 12.16
CA ASP A 43 -10.66 19.74 12.45
C ASP A 43 -11.59 20.46 11.44
N SER A 44 -12.00 21.69 11.74
CA SER A 44 -12.60 22.62 10.77
C SER A 44 -11.92 22.47 9.40
N GLY A 45 -12.70 22.31 8.32
CA GLY A 45 -12.26 21.76 7.03
C GLY A 45 -10.76 21.87 6.73
N GLU A 46 -10.11 20.75 6.40
CA GLU A 46 -8.65 20.60 6.27
C GLU A 46 -7.99 21.42 5.13
N GLY A 47 -8.74 22.34 4.55
CA GLY A 47 -8.34 23.19 3.45
C GLY A 47 -8.36 22.46 2.11
N LYS A 48 -7.83 23.14 1.09
CA LYS A 48 -7.74 22.56 -0.25
C LYS A 48 -6.65 21.50 -0.26
N TYR A 49 -6.95 20.34 -0.83
CA TYR A 49 -5.97 19.27 -1.04
C TYR A 49 -4.72 19.79 -1.77
N THR A 50 -4.91 20.67 -2.77
CA THR A 50 -3.79 21.25 -3.52
C THR A 50 -2.82 22.04 -2.65
N ASP A 51 -3.31 22.71 -1.60
CA ASP A 51 -2.46 23.49 -0.69
C ASP A 51 -1.62 22.54 0.17
N ARG A 52 -2.23 21.44 0.67
CA ARG A 52 -1.53 20.38 1.41
C ARG A 52 -0.49 19.68 0.53
N MET A 53 -0.86 19.31 -0.69
CA MET A 53 0.04 18.70 -1.68
C MET A 53 1.25 19.60 -1.96
N GLN A 54 1.02 20.89 -2.21
CA GLN A 54 2.12 21.83 -2.46
C GLN A 54 3.05 21.99 -1.25
N ALA A 55 2.49 22.09 -0.04
CA ALA A 55 3.27 22.20 1.19
C ALA A 55 4.09 20.93 1.46
N ALA A 56 3.48 19.75 1.32
CA ALA A 56 4.13 18.46 1.50
C ALA A 56 5.26 18.23 0.49
N THR A 57 5.00 18.44 -0.81
CA THR A 57 6.03 18.27 -1.84
C THR A 57 7.15 19.30 -1.68
N LYS A 58 6.85 20.54 -1.28
CA LYS A 58 7.88 21.52 -0.93
C LYS A 58 8.77 21.01 0.22
N ALA A 59 8.17 20.57 1.32
CA ALA A 59 8.91 20.03 2.46
C ALA A 59 9.74 18.80 2.06
N TYR A 60 9.17 17.86 1.29
CA TYR A 60 9.90 16.69 0.79
C TYR A 60 11.14 17.10 -0.01
N MET A 61 11.00 18.06 -0.93
CA MET A 61 12.12 18.55 -1.75
C MET A 61 13.15 19.36 -0.97
N GLU A 62 12.77 19.99 0.15
CA GLU A 62 13.69 20.71 1.04
C GLU A 62 14.51 19.77 1.93
N TRP A 63 13.94 18.63 2.32
CA TRP A 63 14.54 17.70 3.28
C TRP A 63 15.18 16.46 2.64
N MET A 64 14.81 16.10 1.41
CA MET A 64 15.38 14.96 0.70
C MET A 64 16.46 15.39 -0.32
N PRO A 65 17.54 14.60 -0.48
CA PRO A 65 18.63 14.88 -1.41
C PRO A 65 18.23 14.55 -2.87
N ILE A 66 17.23 15.24 -3.41
CA ILE A 66 16.68 15.03 -4.75
C ILE A 66 17.11 16.18 -5.66
N ARG A 67 17.54 15.85 -6.88
CA ARG A 67 17.90 16.86 -7.89
C ARG A 67 16.63 17.38 -8.54
N ARG A 68 16.54 18.71 -8.70
CA ARG A 68 15.48 19.36 -9.50
C ARG A 68 15.94 19.57 -10.93
N GLY A 69 15.03 19.38 -11.89
CA GLY A 69 15.25 19.69 -13.30
C GLY A 69 15.28 21.20 -13.58
N ALA A 70 15.61 21.57 -14.82
CA ALA A 70 15.70 22.98 -15.21
C ALA A 70 14.32 23.66 -15.24
N GLY A 71 14.20 24.86 -14.62
CA GLY A 71 13.02 25.74 -14.72
C GLY A 71 12.21 25.99 -13.44
N THR A 72 12.62 25.49 -12.27
CA THR A 72 11.81 25.65 -11.05
C THR A 72 11.96 27.01 -10.35
N THR A 73 11.09 27.96 -10.68
CA THR A 73 10.44 28.86 -9.71
C THR A 73 8.93 28.92 -9.99
N GLY A 74 8.11 28.86 -8.94
CA GLY A 74 6.66 29.13 -9.00
C GLY A 74 5.72 27.92 -9.16
N MET A 75 6.16 26.77 -9.66
CA MET A 75 5.38 25.52 -9.64
C MET A 75 6.17 24.37 -9.02
N VAL A 76 5.46 23.56 -8.22
CA VAL A 76 6.03 22.39 -7.56
C VAL A 76 6.05 21.24 -8.56
N ASP A 77 7.24 20.93 -9.09
CA ASP A 77 7.45 19.73 -9.89
C ASP A 77 7.31 18.48 -9.00
N THR A 78 6.28 17.67 -9.24
CA THR A 78 6.07 16.39 -8.54
C THR A 78 6.86 15.25 -9.19
N SER A 79 7.59 15.50 -10.26
CA SER A 79 8.36 14.48 -10.96
C SER A 79 9.59 14.06 -10.14
N ILE A 80 9.41 13.06 -9.28
CA ILE A 80 10.49 12.34 -8.58
C ILE A 80 11.08 11.20 -9.42
N THR A 81 10.75 11.16 -10.72
CA THR A 81 11.26 10.18 -11.67
C THR A 81 12.78 10.15 -11.68
N GLN A 82 13.35 8.96 -11.44
CA GLN A 82 14.79 8.74 -11.38
C GLN A 82 15.15 7.51 -12.22
N ILE A 83 16.05 7.69 -13.19
CA ILE A 83 16.65 6.58 -13.95
C ILE A 83 18.12 6.55 -13.61
N ILE A 84 18.59 5.44 -13.05
CA ILE A 84 19.93 5.31 -12.48
C ILE A 84 20.60 4.09 -13.08
N GLU A 85 21.80 4.32 -13.62
CA GLU A 85 22.59 3.30 -14.27
C GLU A 85 23.75 2.86 -13.37
N TRP A 86 23.74 1.59 -12.98
CA TRP A 86 24.79 0.96 -12.19
C TRP A 86 25.79 0.27 -13.10
N GLY A 87 26.55 1.07 -13.86
CA GLY A 87 27.51 0.56 -14.84
C GLY A 87 26.86 -0.41 -15.83
N ASP A 88 27.46 -1.59 -16.00
CA ASP A 88 26.93 -2.68 -16.83
C ASP A 88 26.11 -3.71 -16.03
N LEU A 89 25.80 -3.43 -14.76
CA LEU A 89 25.13 -4.36 -13.85
C LEU A 89 23.61 -4.19 -13.86
N ALA A 90 23.12 -2.96 -13.70
CA ALA A 90 21.69 -2.73 -13.51
C ALA A 90 21.23 -1.36 -14.01
N THR A 91 19.94 -1.30 -14.37
CA THR A 91 19.20 -0.04 -14.56
C THR A 91 18.09 0.02 -13.53
N THR A 92 18.05 1.06 -12.71
CA THR A 92 16.99 1.31 -11.74
C THR A 92 16.10 2.45 -12.23
N VAL A 93 14.79 2.23 -12.25
CA VAL A 93 13.78 3.24 -12.56
C VAL A 93 12.91 3.43 -11.31
N GLY A 94 12.88 4.63 -10.76
CA GLY A 94 11.93 5.06 -9.75
C GLY A 94 10.92 6.04 -10.37
N LEU A 95 9.64 5.86 -10.08
CA LEU A 95 8.54 6.67 -10.64
C LEU A 95 7.64 7.17 -9.51
N ASP A 96 6.78 8.13 -9.83
CA ASP A 96 5.74 8.58 -8.90
C ASP A 96 4.50 7.71 -9.03
N THR A 97 4.21 6.91 -8.00
CA THR A 97 3.02 6.05 -7.92
C THR A 97 1.84 6.73 -7.21
N ARG A 98 1.92 8.03 -6.89
CA ARG A 98 0.93 8.75 -6.06
C ARG A 98 0.40 10.05 -6.65
N LEU A 99 1.26 11.02 -6.94
CA LEU A 99 0.80 12.40 -7.12
C LEU A 99 0.74 12.83 -8.59
N LYS A 100 1.48 12.17 -9.48
CA LYS A 100 1.56 12.57 -10.88
C LYS A 100 0.28 12.27 -11.67
N VAL A 101 -0.21 11.03 -11.62
CA VAL A 101 -1.40 10.61 -12.41
C VAL A 101 -2.27 9.56 -11.74
N ARG A 102 -1.91 9.07 -10.55
CA ARG A 102 -2.65 7.99 -9.89
C ARG A 102 -4.11 8.41 -9.74
N SER A 103 -5.02 7.61 -10.25
CA SER A 103 -6.46 7.77 -10.02
C SER A 103 -6.83 7.29 -8.61
N LYS A 104 -7.95 7.79 -8.09
CA LYS A 104 -8.56 7.23 -6.87
C LYS A 104 -8.76 5.72 -7.00
N ASP A 105 -8.45 4.96 -5.94
CA ASP A 105 -8.69 3.52 -5.89
C ASP A 105 -10.16 3.23 -6.25
N PRO A 106 -10.42 2.41 -7.29
CA PRO A 106 -11.77 2.15 -7.77
C PRO A 106 -12.62 1.33 -6.78
N THR A 107 -12.02 0.82 -5.71
CA THR A 107 -12.67 -0.02 -4.69
C THR A 107 -12.92 0.70 -3.36
N ILE A 108 -12.47 1.95 -3.19
CA ILE A 108 -12.50 2.71 -1.91
C ILE A 108 -13.91 3.09 -1.41
N GLY A 109 -14.97 2.66 -2.10
CA GLY A 109 -16.37 2.75 -1.66
C GLY A 109 -17.12 1.42 -1.70
N LEU A 110 -16.45 0.33 -2.08
CA LEU A 110 -17.02 -1.01 -2.21
C LEU A 110 -16.83 -1.85 -0.94
N SER A 111 -16.25 -1.26 0.11
CA SER A 111 -16.17 -1.70 1.52
C SER A 111 -16.19 -3.21 1.77
N PHE A 112 -15.54 -4.03 0.96
CA PHE A 112 -15.54 -5.49 1.17
C PHE A 112 -15.08 -5.90 2.58
N TRP A 113 -14.19 -5.08 3.15
CA TRP A 113 -13.63 -5.22 4.49
C TRP A 113 -14.30 -4.31 5.54
N ALA A 114 -15.04 -3.29 5.10
CA ALA A 114 -15.61 -2.25 5.98
C ALA A 114 -17.15 -2.27 6.09
N SER A 115 -17.87 -2.99 5.22
CA SER A 115 -19.34 -3.01 5.21
C SER A 115 -19.91 -4.29 5.79
N ASP A 116 -20.62 -4.06 6.90
CA ASP A 116 -21.68 -4.82 7.52
C ASP A 116 -21.37 -6.20 8.11
N VAL A 117 -21.68 -6.24 9.40
CA VAL A 117 -21.95 -7.41 10.27
C VAL A 117 -22.74 -8.51 9.54
N VAL A 118 -23.43 -8.23 8.44
CA VAL A 118 -24.11 -9.20 7.57
C VAL A 118 -23.14 -10.12 6.82
N VAL A 119 -22.00 -9.65 6.28
CA VAL A 119 -21.00 -10.52 5.61
C VAL A 119 -20.23 -11.34 6.65
N LEU A 120 -19.84 -10.71 7.78
CA LEU A 120 -19.14 -11.37 8.88
C LEU A 120 -20.02 -12.40 9.63
N ALA A 121 -21.32 -12.14 9.78
CA ALA A 121 -22.28 -13.10 10.34
C ALA A 121 -22.68 -14.18 9.32
N ALA A 122 -22.60 -13.88 8.03
CA ALA A 122 -22.91 -14.82 6.96
C ALA A 122 -21.89 -15.95 6.83
N VAL A 123 -20.58 -15.70 7.03
CA VAL A 123 -19.59 -16.77 6.94
C VAL A 123 -19.70 -17.69 8.16
N SER A 124 -20.49 -18.75 7.97
CA SER A 124 -20.92 -19.72 8.97
C SER A 124 -19.76 -20.31 9.79
N LYS A 125 -20.07 -20.80 11.00
CA LYS A 125 -19.18 -21.67 11.79
C LYS A 125 -18.70 -22.91 11.05
N ASN A 126 -19.37 -23.25 9.96
CA ASN A 126 -19.02 -24.34 9.08
C ASN A 126 -18.88 -23.80 7.64
N MET A 127 -17.64 -23.72 7.15
CA MET A 127 -17.32 -23.20 5.82
C MET A 127 -17.95 -24.03 4.70
N SER A 128 -18.03 -25.36 4.82
CA SER A 128 -18.68 -26.18 3.80
C SER A 128 -20.18 -25.92 3.72
N LYS A 129 -20.86 -25.78 4.86
CA LYS A 129 -22.28 -25.36 4.88
C LYS A 129 -22.48 -23.93 4.38
N TRP A 130 -21.52 -23.04 4.62
CA TRP A 130 -21.57 -21.70 4.05
C TRP A 130 -21.49 -21.74 2.53
N MET A 131 -20.58 -22.53 1.96
CA MET A 131 -20.39 -22.70 0.52
C MET A 131 -21.66 -23.19 -0.20
N GLU A 132 -22.55 -23.89 0.51
CA GLU A 132 -23.85 -24.36 0.01
C GLU A 132 -24.98 -23.32 0.19
N SER A 133 -24.74 -22.21 0.88
CA SER A 133 -25.75 -21.22 1.22
C SER A 133 -25.97 -20.16 0.13
N PRO A 134 -27.17 -19.56 0.02
CA PRO A 134 -27.45 -18.46 -0.92
C PRO A 134 -26.56 -17.22 -0.73
N LEU A 135 -25.95 -17.05 0.45
CA LEU A 135 -25.07 -15.93 0.79
C LEU A 135 -23.76 -15.96 -0.02
N VAL A 136 -23.33 -17.14 -0.49
CA VAL A 136 -22.17 -17.27 -1.38
C VAL A 136 -22.41 -16.61 -2.72
N GLY A 137 -23.65 -16.68 -3.23
CA GLY A 137 -24.03 -15.99 -4.47
C GLY A 137 -23.86 -14.48 -4.33
N GLN A 138 -24.27 -13.91 -3.19
CA GLN A 138 -24.10 -12.48 -2.89
C GLN A 138 -22.62 -12.11 -2.74
N PHE A 139 -21.84 -12.93 -2.03
CA PHE A 139 -20.40 -12.71 -1.88
C PHE A 139 -19.67 -12.75 -3.22
N LYS A 140 -19.98 -13.74 -4.07
CA LYS A 140 -19.44 -13.87 -5.41
C LYS A 140 -19.79 -12.66 -6.29
N ALA A 141 -21.02 -12.15 -6.19
CA ALA A 141 -21.43 -10.95 -6.92
C ALA A 141 -20.63 -9.71 -6.45
N ALA A 142 -20.49 -9.51 -5.15
CA ALA A 142 -19.67 -8.41 -4.62
C ALA A 142 -18.19 -8.53 -5.02
N ALA A 143 -17.62 -9.73 -4.92
CA ALA A 143 -16.26 -10.01 -5.37
C ALA A 143 -16.09 -9.71 -6.87
N LYS A 144 -17.08 -10.08 -7.71
CA LYS A 144 -17.06 -9.78 -9.15
C LYS A 144 -17.09 -8.28 -9.43
N VAL A 145 -17.88 -7.50 -8.70
CA VAL A 145 -17.88 -6.03 -8.82
C VAL A 145 -16.50 -5.45 -8.52
N LEU A 146 -15.82 -5.94 -7.48
CA LEU A 146 -14.45 -5.52 -7.15
C LEU A 146 -13.46 -5.92 -8.24
N GLN A 147 -13.53 -7.15 -8.74
CA GLN A 147 -12.68 -7.63 -9.82
C GLN A 147 -12.84 -6.77 -11.08
N ASP A 148 -14.08 -6.45 -11.47
CA ASP A 148 -14.38 -5.62 -12.63
C ASP A 148 -13.88 -4.19 -12.46
N ALA A 149 -14.04 -3.61 -11.28
CA ALA A 149 -13.55 -2.28 -10.96
C ALA A 149 -12.02 -2.19 -11.09
N ARG A 150 -11.29 -3.21 -10.60
CA ARG A 150 -9.81 -3.29 -10.68
C ARG A 150 -9.31 -3.53 -12.11
N ALA A 151 -10.08 -4.24 -12.93
CA ALA A 151 -9.75 -4.56 -14.31
C ALA A 151 -10.12 -3.44 -15.30
N ASN A 152 -10.68 -2.33 -14.82
CA ASN A 152 -11.04 -1.20 -15.66
C ASN A 152 -9.80 -0.35 -16.00
N GLU A 153 -9.52 -0.19 -17.29
CA GLU A 153 -8.35 0.52 -17.82
C GLU A 153 -8.31 2.03 -17.54
N SER A 154 -9.43 2.61 -17.11
CA SER A 154 -9.52 4.03 -16.75
C SER A 154 -8.80 4.34 -15.42
N PHE A 155 -8.48 3.32 -14.63
CA PHE A 155 -7.77 3.46 -13.36
C PHE A 155 -6.31 3.04 -13.50
N ALA A 156 -5.40 3.86 -12.97
CA ALA A 156 -3.97 3.65 -13.06
C ALA A 156 -3.24 4.30 -11.88
N GLN A 157 -2.08 3.76 -11.50
CA GLN A 157 -1.09 4.43 -10.66
C GLN A 157 -0.04 5.19 -11.48
N LEU A 158 0.47 4.58 -12.55
CA LEU A 158 1.57 5.16 -13.35
C LEU A 158 1.08 5.91 -14.58
N GLY A 159 -0.06 5.50 -15.15
CA GLY A 159 -0.55 6.01 -16.44
C GLY A 159 0.36 5.61 -17.61
N SER A 160 -0.06 5.92 -18.84
CA SER A 160 0.70 5.57 -20.06
C SER A 160 2.12 6.13 -20.05
N ASP A 161 2.27 7.38 -19.64
CA ASP A 161 3.50 8.14 -19.85
C ASP A 161 4.62 7.64 -18.93
N GLN A 162 4.33 7.41 -17.64
CA GLN A 162 5.35 6.88 -16.74
C GLN A 162 5.68 5.41 -17.03
N ARG A 163 4.69 4.62 -17.47
CA ARG A 163 4.95 3.24 -17.93
C ARG A 163 5.87 3.24 -19.15
N GLN A 164 5.65 4.13 -20.11
CA GLN A 164 6.51 4.24 -21.30
C GLN A 164 7.94 4.60 -20.93
N ILE A 165 8.15 5.53 -19.97
CA ILE A 165 9.49 5.88 -19.46
C ILE A 165 10.20 4.64 -18.92
N MET A 166 9.52 3.83 -18.09
CA MET A 166 10.08 2.58 -17.56
C MET A 166 10.39 1.58 -18.66
N GLU A 167 9.44 1.37 -19.58
CA GLU A 167 9.60 0.48 -20.71
C GLU A 167 10.82 0.82 -21.56
N ASP A 168 10.99 2.09 -21.91
CA ASP A 168 12.08 2.53 -22.77
C ASP A 168 13.43 2.39 -22.06
N ALA A 169 13.49 2.75 -20.77
CA ALA A 169 14.68 2.55 -19.95
C ALA A 169 15.05 1.06 -19.85
N PHE A 170 14.07 0.17 -19.66
CA PHE A 170 14.31 -1.27 -19.56
C PHE A 170 14.64 -1.92 -20.91
N LYS A 171 14.01 -1.50 -22.02
CA LYS A 171 14.38 -1.89 -23.39
C LYS A 171 15.85 -1.54 -23.66
N ALA A 172 16.26 -0.31 -23.34
CA ALA A 172 17.64 0.15 -23.50
C ALA A 172 18.61 -0.64 -22.60
N SER A 173 18.24 -0.88 -21.33
CA SER A 173 19.00 -1.68 -20.37
C SER A 173 19.26 -3.10 -20.87
N LYS A 174 18.20 -3.76 -21.35
CA LYS A 174 18.25 -5.10 -21.93
C LYS A 174 19.11 -5.15 -23.18
N ALA A 175 18.94 -4.18 -24.10
CA ALA A 175 19.74 -4.07 -25.32
C ALA A 175 21.24 -3.84 -25.01
N ALA A 176 21.55 -3.14 -23.92
CA ALA A 176 22.90 -2.95 -23.42
C ALA A 176 23.49 -4.19 -22.70
N GLY A 177 22.75 -5.30 -22.63
CA GLY A 177 23.22 -6.56 -22.02
C GLY A 177 23.23 -6.56 -20.49
N LYS A 178 22.58 -5.59 -19.84
CA LYS A 178 22.55 -5.52 -18.37
C LYS A 178 21.69 -6.65 -17.79
N PRO A 179 22.16 -7.37 -16.77
CA PRO A 179 21.40 -8.47 -16.19
C PRO A 179 20.16 -7.98 -15.43
N TRP A 180 20.20 -6.84 -14.75
CA TRP A 180 19.13 -6.42 -13.83
C TRP A 180 18.37 -5.17 -14.29
N GLN A 181 17.05 -5.25 -14.26
CA GLN A 181 16.14 -4.11 -14.46
C GLN A 181 15.33 -3.93 -13.17
N ILE A 182 15.54 -2.82 -12.47
CA ILE A 182 14.99 -2.63 -11.12
C ILE A 182 13.91 -1.55 -11.17
N PHE A 183 12.68 -1.90 -10.81
CA PHE A 183 11.61 -0.93 -10.62
C PHE A 183 11.49 -0.60 -9.12
N ALA A 184 11.82 0.63 -8.74
CA ALA A 184 11.59 1.15 -7.40
C ALA A 184 10.18 1.78 -7.35
N ALA A 185 9.23 1.04 -6.79
CA ALA A 185 7.83 1.43 -6.68
C ALA A 185 7.50 1.86 -5.25
N GLY A 186 6.58 2.82 -5.07
CA GLY A 186 6.04 3.14 -3.74
C GLY A 186 5.23 1.99 -3.15
N THR A 187 4.43 1.33 -4.00
CA THR A 187 3.56 0.20 -3.62
C THR A 187 3.95 -1.13 -4.28
N MET A 188 3.38 -2.22 -3.81
CA MET A 188 3.71 -3.58 -4.28
C MET A 188 2.99 -3.96 -5.58
N VAL A 189 3.71 -4.67 -6.46
CA VAL A 189 3.20 -5.28 -7.71
C VAL A 189 2.81 -6.76 -7.50
N GLY A 190 3.20 -7.37 -6.38
CA GLY A 190 2.77 -8.70 -5.99
C GLY A 190 1.25 -8.82 -5.86
N PRO A 191 0.66 -10.03 -5.92
CA PRO A 191 -0.72 -10.23 -5.52
C PRO A 191 -0.84 -9.99 -4.01
N GLN A 192 -1.76 -9.11 -3.59
CA GLN A 192 -2.13 -8.96 -2.18
C GLN A 192 -3.32 -9.90 -1.88
N ALA A 193 -3.22 -11.18 -2.24
CA ALA A 193 -4.30 -12.12 -1.97
C ALA A 193 -4.40 -12.39 -0.46
N THR A 194 -5.64 -12.50 0.02
CA THR A 194 -5.92 -12.69 1.43
C THR A 194 -5.39 -14.03 1.94
N PRO A 195 -5.09 -14.13 3.26
CA PRO A 195 -4.66 -15.39 3.84
C PRO A 195 -5.77 -16.45 3.74
N ASN A 196 -5.41 -17.64 3.27
CA ASN A 196 -6.32 -18.78 3.20
C ASN A 196 -6.18 -19.63 4.47
N PHE A 197 -7.06 -19.36 5.45
CA PHE A 197 -7.04 -20.06 6.73
C PHE A 197 -7.61 -21.49 6.65
N ALA A 198 -8.47 -21.79 5.65
CA ALA A 198 -9.02 -23.12 5.46
C ALA A 198 -8.01 -24.14 4.90
N ALA A 199 -6.91 -23.67 4.29
CA ALA A 199 -5.85 -24.53 3.80
C ALA A 199 -5.03 -25.21 4.91
N LEU A 200 -5.25 -24.88 6.20
CA LEU A 200 -4.46 -25.36 7.35
C LEU A 200 -5.35 -25.94 8.48
N PRO A 201 -6.10 -27.04 8.23
CA PRO A 201 -7.07 -27.57 9.20
C PRO A 201 -6.47 -28.02 10.54
N ASP A 202 -5.21 -28.47 10.57
CA ASP A 202 -4.57 -29.05 11.76
C ASP A 202 -4.09 -28.00 12.79
N VAL A 203 -3.96 -26.74 12.38
CA VAL A 203 -3.40 -25.66 13.21
C VAL A 203 -4.48 -24.87 13.95
N VAL A 204 -5.70 -24.82 13.40
CA VAL A 204 -6.85 -24.09 13.96
C VAL A 204 -7.25 -24.64 15.34
N GLY A 205 -7.17 -25.96 15.56
CA GLY A 205 -7.52 -26.57 16.85
C GLY A 205 -6.51 -26.33 17.97
N ALA A 206 -5.23 -26.14 17.64
CA ALA A 206 -4.13 -26.01 18.58
C ALA A 206 -3.81 -24.54 18.93
N ALA A 207 -3.95 -23.62 17.98
CA ALA A 207 -3.70 -22.18 18.19
C ALA A 207 -4.83 -21.45 18.96
N LEU A 208 -6.01 -22.07 19.13
CA LEU A 208 -7.24 -21.43 19.61
C LEU A 208 -7.74 -21.89 21.01
N LYS A 209 -6.89 -22.46 21.88
CA LYS A 209 -7.22 -22.71 23.31
C LYS A 209 -6.17 -21.99 24.20
N PRO A 210 -6.49 -21.19 25.25
CA PRO A 210 -7.63 -21.26 26.21
C PRO A 210 -8.38 -19.91 26.50
N SER A 211 -9.18 -19.86 27.59
CA SER A 211 -10.49 -19.20 27.81
C SER A 211 -10.59 -17.85 28.57
N ALA A 212 -11.58 -17.02 28.20
CA ALA A 212 -12.44 -16.13 29.03
C ALA A 212 -13.44 -15.42 28.09
N GLN A 213 -14.58 -14.91 28.55
CA GLN A 213 -15.62 -14.31 27.69
C GLN A 213 -15.09 -13.21 26.73
N ALA A 214 -14.08 -12.43 27.13
CA ALA A 214 -13.39 -11.45 26.26
C ALA A 214 -12.49 -12.11 25.20
N ILE A 215 -11.91 -13.28 25.49
CA ILE A 215 -11.24 -14.14 24.51
C ILE A 215 -12.29 -14.72 23.56
N VAL A 216 -13.48 -15.10 24.02
CA VAL A 216 -14.55 -15.61 23.14
C VAL A 216 -15.00 -14.56 22.13
N ASP A 217 -15.19 -13.30 22.55
CA ASP A 217 -15.57 -12.22 21.64
C ASP A 217 -14.42 -11.84 20.69
N GLY A 218 -13.17 -11.79 21.19
CA GLY A 218 -11.98 -11.58 20.38
C GLY A 218 -11.72 -12.72 19.38
N LEU A 219 -11.95 -13.97 19.78
CA LEU A 219 -11.82 -15.17 18.96
C LEU A 219 -12.96 -15.28 17.95
N HIS A 220 -14.18 -14.87 18.31
CA HIS A 220 -15.31 -14.78 17.38
C HIS A 220 -15.04 -13.77 16.28
N ASN A 221 -14.54 -12.58 16.61
CA ASN A 221 -14.16 -11.57 15.63
C ASN A 221 -12.96 -12.02 14.79
N ALA A 222 -11.95 -12.62 15.43
CA ALA A 222 -10.79 -13.21 14.76
C ALA A 222 -11.19 -14.34 13.78
N LEU A 223 -12.14 -15.18 14.16
CA LEU A 223 -12.62 -16.29 13.35
C LEU A 223 -13.55 -15.82 12.23
N ALA A 224 -14.38 -14.82 12.47
CA ALA A 224 -15.18 -14.17 11.42
C ALA A 224 -14.27 -13.47 10.40
N PHE A 225 -13.24 -12.77 10.87
CA PHE A 225 -12.20 -12.19 10.03
C PHE A 225 -11.44 -13.26 9.22
N ALA A 226 -11.00 -14.35 9.86
CA ALA A 226 -10.31 -15.44 9.17
C ALA A 226 -11.20 -16.09 8.08
N ARG A 227 -12.50 -16.22 8.36
CA ARG A 227 -13.46 -16.71 7.39
C ARG A 227 -13.68 -15.75 6.22
N GLN A 228 -13.75 -14.45 6.48
CA GLN A 228 -13.83 -13.42 5.46
C GLN A 228 -12.57 -13.40 4.57
N CYS A 229 -11.38 -13.53 5.17
CA CYS A 229 -10.13 -13.69 4.42
C CYS A 229 -10.13 -14.96 3.57
N THR A 230 -10.62 -16.08 4.09
CA THR A 230 -10.72 -17.34 3.34
C THR A 230 -11.66 -17.17 2.14
N ALA A 231 -12.84 -16.58 2.34
CA ALA A 231 -13.77 -16.30 1.27
C ALA A 231 -13.15 -15.32 0.24
N GLY A 232 -12.49 -14.26 0.70
CA GLY A 232 -11.73 -13.34 -0.17
C GLY A 232 -10.71 -14.08 -1.04
N ALA A 233 -10.01 -15.07 -0.48
CA ALA A 233 -9.00 -15.84 -1.19
C ALA A 233 -9.64 -16.72 -2.28
N MET A 234 -10.79 -17.34 -1.96
CA MET A 234 -11.56 -18.16 -2.90
C MET A 234 -12.13 -17.37 -4.08
N PHE A 235 -12.38 -16.07 -3.89
CA PHE A 235 -12.96 -15.19 -4.89
C PHE A 235 -12.01 -14.07 -5.33
N GLU A 236 -10.70 -14.27 -5.20
CA GLU A 236 -9.64 -13.37 -5.70
C GLU A 236 -9.79 -11.89 -5.27
N VAL A 237 -10.28 -11.68 -4.06
CA VAL A 237 -10.41 -10.34 -3.46
C VAL A 237 -9.14 -10.04 -2.65
N PRO A 238 -8.43 -8.94 -2.96
CA PRO A 238 -7.21 -8.60 -2.27
C PRO A 238 -7.50 -7.98 -0.90
N TRP A 239 -6.57 -8.15 0.03
CA TRP A 239 -6.67 -7.53 1.36
C TRP A 239 -6.24 -6.06 1.35
N ASN A 240 -5.49 -5.64 0.34
CA ASN A 240 -5.13 -4.23 0.08
C ASN A 240 -5.35 -3.92 -1.40
N SER A 241 -6.12 -2.88 -1.68
CA SER A 241 -6.42 -2.36 -3.02
C SER A 241 -5.66 -1.06 -3.33
N ASP A 242 -4.95 -0.50 -2.37
CA ASP A 242 -4.19 0.73 -2.57
C ASP A 242 -2.90 0.47 -3.39
N GLY A 243 -2.37 -0.75 -3.35
CA GLY A 243 -1.28 -1.21 -4.22
C GLY A 243 -1.71 -1.51 -5.66
N PHE A 244 -0.78 -2.01 -6.50
CA PHE A 244 -1.09 -2.32 -7.91
C PHE A 244 -2.12 -3.42 -8.07
N ASP A 245 -2.39 -4.21 -7.02
CA ASP A 245 -3.44 -5.23 -7.09
C ASP A 245 -4.83 -4.59 -7.18
N GLY A 246 -5.04 -3.34 -6.72
CA GLY A 246 -6.27 -2.57 -6.99
C GLY A 246 -6.38 -2.02 -8.41
N PHE A 247 -5.29 -2.05 -9.18
CA PHE A 247 -5.18 -1.56 -10.56
C PHE A 247 -4.76 -2.71 -11.47
N SER A 248 -5.51 -3.82 -11.43
CA SER A 248 -5.11 -5.09 -12.02
C SER A 248 -4.90 -5.03 -13.53
N TYR A 249 -5.62 -4.17 -14.24
CA TYR A 249 -5.36 -3.90 -15.66
C TYR A 249 -3.96 -3.34 -15.88
N GLU A 250 -3.60 -2.25 -15.18
CA GLU A 250 -2.27 -1.64 -15.29
C GLU A 250 -1.17 -2.58 -14.82
N ARG A 251 -1.41 -3.32 -13.74
CA ARG A 251 -0.51 -4.37 -13.26
C ARG A 251 -0.23 -5.40 -14.36
N GLY A 252 -1.25 -5.83 -15.12
CA GLY A 252 -1.08 -6.72 -16.27
C GLY A 252 -0.16 -6.15 -17.34
N LEU A 253 -0.32 -4.87 -17.69
CA LEU A 253 0.57 -4.18 -18.64
C LEU A 253 2.02 -4.13 -18.15
N ILE A 254 2.24 -3.88 -16.86
CA ILE A 254 3.58 -3.88 -16.25
C ILE A 254 4.22 -5.28 -16.32
N LEU A 255 3.46 -6.32 -16.01
CA LEU A 255 3.93 -7.71 -16.07
C LEU A 255 4.28 -8.12 -17.51
N GLU A 256 3.48 -7.71 -18.49
CA GLU A 256 3.76 -7.94 -19.91
C GLU A 256 5.01 -7.17 -20.38
N SER A 257 5.17 -5.92 -19.96
CA SER A 257 6.38 -5.14 -20.18
C SER A 257 7.62 -5.83 -19.62
N PHE A 258 7.54 -6.35 -18.38
CA PHE A 258 8.62 -7.14 -17.79
C PHE A 258 8.93 -8.38 -18.61
N LYS A 259 7.92 -9.10 -19.09
CA LYS A 259 8.11 -10.27 -19.95
C LYS A 259 8.89 -9.92 -21.22
N GLN A 260 8.49 -8.87 -21.92
CA GLN A 260 9.04 -8.50 -23.23
C GLN A 260 10.39 -7.76 -23.14
N HIS A 261 10.52 -6.82 -22.21
CA HIS A 261 11.53 -5.76 -22.28
C HIS A 261 12.66 -5.87 -21.26
N THR A 262 12.66 -6.92 -20.42
CA THR A 262 13.69 -7.11 -19.39
C THR A 262 14.37 -8.48 -19.51
N ASN A 263 15.55 -8.60 -18.91
CA ASN A 263 16.26 -9.85 -18.68
C ASN A 263 15.83 -10.45 -17.34
N ASN A 264 16.08 -9.72 -16.24
CA ASN A 264 15.74 -10.13 -14.88
C ASN A 264 15.17 -8.93 -14.10
N PRO A 265 13.85 -8.72 -14.14
CA PRO A 265 13.23 -7.59 -13.47
C PRO A 265 13.02 -7.86 -11.99
N ILE A 266 13.40 -6.88 -11.18
CA ILE A 266 13.21 -6.85 -9.72
C ILE A 266 12.36 -5.63 -9.39
N VAL A 267 11.24 -5.81 -8.73
CA VAL A 267 10.43 -4.72 -8.17
C VAL A 267 10.80 -4.58 -6.69
N LEU A 268 11.23 -3.40 -6.29
CA LEU A 268 11.42 -3.02 -4.89
C LEU A 268 10.22 -2.19 -4.47
N GLY A 269 9.58 -2.55 -3.36
CA GLY A 269 8.47 -1.77 -2.81
C GLY A 269 8.42 -1.77 -1.28
N GLY A 270 7.53 -0.94 -0.75
CA GLY A 270 7.26 -0.80 0.68
C GLY A 270 5.75 -0.86 0.94
N ASP A 271 5.23 0.14 1.66
CA ASP A 271 3.80 0.37 1.97
C ASP A 271 3.14 -0.69 2.88
N LEU A 272 3.30 -1.98 2.61
CA LEU A 272 2.59 -3.06 3.32
C LEU A 272 3.06 -3.33 4.76
N HIS A 273 4.09 -2.61 5.25
CA HIS A 273 4.64 -2.65 6.61
C HIS A 273 5.20 -4.00 7.13
N ASP A 274 5.13 -5.05 6.34
CA ASP A 274 5.62 -6.40 6.63
C ASP A 274 6.57 -6.88 5.54
N SER A 275 7.35 -7.93 5.81
CA SER A 275 8.28 -8.45 4.82
C SER A 275 7.57 -9.33 3.82
N TRP A 276 7.80 -9.12 2.53
CA TRP A 276 7.20 -9.93 1.48
C TRP A 276 8.19 -10.21 0.35
N ALA A 277 8.11 -11.39 -0.26
CA ALA A 277 8.83 -11.66 -1.48
C ALA A 277 8.03 -12.57 -2.40
N TRP A 278 7.79 -12.14 -3.63
CA TRP A 278 7.04 -12.88 -4.64
C TRP A 278 7.89 -13.20 -5.87
N THR A 279 7.68 -14.39 -6.42
CA THR A 279 7.79 -14.59 -7.87
C THR A 279 6.49 -14.09 -8.50
N LEU A 280 6.60 -13.18 -9.47
CA LEU A 280 5.48 -12.68 -10.26
C LEU A 280 5.34 -13.48 -11.55
N PHE A 281 4.09 -13.72 -11.94
CA PHE A 281 3.73 -14.46 -13.15
C PHE A 281 2.93 -13.55 -14.09
N ASP A 282 3.05 -13.74 -15.40
CA ASP A 282 2.27 -12.99 -16.39
C ASP A 282 0.75 -13.15 -16.24
N GLY A 283 0.28 -14.28 -15.68
CA GLY A 283 -1.10 -14.50 -15.28
C GLY A 283 -1.57 -13.76 -14.01
N GLY A 284 -0.76 -12.86 -13.45
CA GLY A 284 -1.13 -12.02 -12.30
C GLY A 284 -1.05 -12.75 -10.96
N VAL A 285 -2.12 -13.47 -10.59
CA VAL A 285 -2.32 -14.02 -9.22
C VAL A 285 -1.93 -15.50 -9.12
N ALA A 286 -2.05 -16.25 -10.22
CA ALA A 286 -1.85 -17.69 -10.22
C ALA A 286 -0.42 -18.11 -10.60
N GLN A 287 0.06 -19.20 -9.97
CA GLN A 287 1.27 -19.93 -10.37
C GLN A 287 1.17 -20.55 -11.79
N SER A 288 0.06 -20.37 -12.51
CA SER A 288 -0.20 -20.98 -13.82
C SER A 288 0.45 -20.23 -14.99
N GLY A 289 1.04 -19.06 -14.75
CA GLY A 289 1.73 -18.27 -15.77
C GLY A 289 3.22 -18.59 -15.91
N THR A 290 3.89 -17.85 -16.79
CA THR A 290 5.36 -17.83 -16.86
C THR A 290 5.90 -16.88 -15.79
N PRO A 291 6.93 -17.27 -15.00
CA PRO A 291 7.62 -16.32 -14.13
C PRO A 291 8.19 -15.14 -14.92
N VAL A 292 7.80 -13.92 -14.56
CA VAL A 292 8.20 -12.69 -15.26
C VAL A 292 9.00 -11.72 -14.42
N ALA A 293 8.92 -11.78 -13.09
CA ALA A 293 9.67 -10.87 -12.22
C ALA A 293 9.77 -11.39 -10.79
N VAL A 294 10.60 -10.72 -10.00
CA VAL A 294 10.59 -10.84 -8.54
C VAL A 294 10.11 -9.53 -7.94
N ASN A 295 9.28 -9.57 -6.91
CA ASN A 295 8.92 -8.38 -6.15
C ASN A 295 9.29 -8.55 -4.67
N LEU A 296 10.15 -7.66 -4.17
CA LEU A 296 10.65 -7.61 -2.81
C LEU A 296 10.00 -6.44 -2.07
N GLY A 297 9.26 -6.74 -1.00
CA GLY A 297 8.60 -5.77 -0.14
C GLY A 297 9.33 -5.63 1.18
N ALA A 298 9.84 -4.44 1.46
CA ALA A 298 10.50 -4.16 2.72
C ALA A 298 9.47 -4.12 3.86
N PRO A 299 9.80 -4.67 5.05
CA PRO A 299 8.98 -4.41 6.22
C PRO A 299 9.05 -2.92 6.58
N GLY A 300 8.07 -2.47 7.37
CA GLY A 300 8.17 -1.16 7.99
C GLY A 300 9.38 -1.13 8.91
N VAL A 301 10.10 0.00 8.92
CA VAL A 301 11.13 0.24 9.96
C VAL A 301 10.45 0.30 11.32
N THR A 302 9.28 0.96 11.38
CA THR A 302 8.54 1.20 12.62
C THR A 302 7.02 1.11 12.46
N ALA A 303 6.53 1.21 11.23
CA ALA A 303 5.11 1.25 10.95
C ALA A 303 4.46 -0.10 11.33
N PRO A 304 3.28 -0.08 11.97
CA PRO A 304 2.58 -1.30 12.33
C PRO A 304 2.02 -1.97 11.07
N GLY A 305 2.39 -3.23 10.84
CA GLY A 305 1.76 -4.08 9.83
C GLY A 305 0.63 -4.91 10.41
N TRP A 306 0.42 -6.11 9.86
CA TRP A 306 -0.54 -7.09 10.34
C TRP A 306 -0.40 -7.38 11.83
N GLY A 307 0.82 -7.30 12.36
CA GLY A 307 1.08 -7.44 13.78
C GLY A 307 0.44 -6.40 14.68
N GLY A 308 0.30 -5.17 14.21
CA GLY A 308 -0.46 -4.12 14.90
C GLY A 308 -1.96 -4.33 14.73
N SER A 309 -2.40 -4.56 13.48
CA SER A 309 -3.81 -4.71 13.11
C SER A 309 -4.50 -5.89 13.81
N LEU A 310 -3.77 -6.98 14.07
CA LEU A 310 -4.27 -8.17 14.77
C LEU A 310 -3.69 -8.32 16.18
N SER A 311 -3.18 -7.24 16.78
CA SER A 311 -2.51 -7.26 18.08
C SER A 311 -3.33 -7.97 19.18
N GLY A 312 -4.66 -7.78 19.20
CA GLY A 312 -5.54 -8.50 20.15
C GLY A 312 -5.58 -10.02 19.93
N MET A 313 -5.52 -10.48 18.68
CA MET A 313 -5.44 -11.90 18.33
C MET A 313 -4.09 -12.48 18.78
N PHE A 314 -2.99 -11.78 18.47
CA PHE A 314 -1.64 -12.23 18.81
C PHE A 314 -1.36 -12.27 20.31
N GLN A 315 -1.89 -11.32 21.08
CA GLN A 315 -1.79 -11.33 22.54
C GLN A 315 -2.45 -12.56 23.16
N SER A 316 -3.55 -13.04 22.56
CA SER A 316 -4.33 -14.17 23.09
C SER A 316 -3.80 -15.55 22.71
N ALA A 317 -3.19 -15.70 21.53
CA ALA A 317 -2.79 -16.98 20.94
C ALA A 317 -1.28 -17.27 20.94
N GLY A 318 -0.47 -16.31 21.39
CA GLY A 318 0.98 -16.46 21.52
C GLY A 318 1.72 -16.58 20.17
N SER A 319 2.96 -17.06 20.21
CA SER A 319 3.87 -17.07 19.05
C SER A 319 3.40 -17.96 17.89
N SER A 320 2.66 -19.03 18.18
CA SER A 320 2.14 -19.98 17.18
C SER A 320 1.18 -19.34 16.16
N MET A 321 0.55 -18.22 16.51
CA MET A 321 -0.36 -17.49 15.64
C MET A 321 0.37 -16.81 14.47
N TRP A 322 1.64 -16.41 14.65
CA TRP A 322 2.44 -15.83 13.56
C TRP A 322 2.73 -16.86 12.48
N ASP A 323 3.14 -18.07 12.88
CA ASP A 323 3.40 -19.18 11.95
C ASP A 323 2.12 -19.61 11.22
N PHE A 324 0.98 -19.54 11.91
CA PHE A 324 -0.31 -19.79 11.28
C PHE A 324 -0.63 -18.75 10.20
N ILE A 325 -0.57 -17.46 10.53
CA ILE A 325 -0.86 -16.38 9.58
C ILE A 325 0.12 -16.40 8.39
N HIS A 326 1.42 -16.59 8.66
CA HIS A 326 2.43 -16.79 7.63
C HIS A 326 2.00 -17.90 6.66
N ARG A 327 1.74 -19.11 7.18
CA ARG A 327 1.40 -20.25 6.33
C ARG A 327 0.09 -20.03 5.57
N SER A 328 -0.88 -19.32 6.15
CA SER A 328 -2.13 -18.98 5.47
C SER A 328 -1.92 -18.00 4.32
N PHE A 329 -1.01 -17.03 4.45
CA PHE A 329 -0.62 -16.17 3.32
C PHE A 329 0.05 -16.99 2.23
N MET A 330 1.02 -17.83 2.58
CA MET A 330 1.71 -18.69 1.60
C MET A 330 0.73 -19.62 0.88
N ALA A 331 -0.26 -20.18 1.58
CA ALA A 331 -1.28 -21.05 0.99
C ALA A 331 -2.25 -20.30 0.06
N GLY A 332 -2.57 -19.04 0.35
CA GLY A 332 -3.41 -18.19 -0.50
C GLY A 332 -2.66 -17.56 -1.68
N ASN A 333 -1.32 -17.53 -1.63
CA ASN A 333 -0.48 -16.84 -2.59
C ASN A 333 0.60 -17.78 -3.14
N PRO A 334 0.31 -18.59 -4.18
CA PRO A 334 1.28 -19.54 -4.71
C PRO A 334 2.62 -18.89 -5.15
N GLY A 335 2.60 -17.65 -5.65
CA GLY A 335 3.83 -16.94 -6.02
C GLY A 335 4.64 -16.37 -4.85
N LEU A 336 4.08 -16.33 -3.64
CA LEU A 336 4.76 -15.84 -2.45
C LEU A 336 5.81 -16.84 -2.00
N LYS A 337 7.05 -16.38 -1.84
CA LYS A 337 8.21 -17.17 -1.41
C LYS A 337 8.65 -16.85 0.01
N TYR A 338 8.32 -15.66 0.50
CA TYR A 338 8.61 -15.26 1.86
C TYR A 338 7.56 -14.27 2.37
N ALA A 339 7.14 -14.45 3.62
CA ALA A 339 6.33 -13.51 4.36
C ALA A 339 6.85 -13.40 5.80
N ASN A 340 6.94 -12.20 6.36
CA ASN A 340 7.12 -12.02 7.80
C ASN A 340 6.29 -10.85 8.27
N THR A 341 5.17 -11.17 8.93
CA THR A 341 4.20 -10.20 9.45
C THR A 341 4.49 -9.75 10.88
N LYS A 342 5.54 -10.29 11.48
CA LYS A 342 5.89 -10.09 12.89
C LYS A 342 6.98 -9.05 13.04
N ASP A 343 8.09 -9.25 12.34
CA ASP A 343 9.30 -8.50 12.58
C ASP A 343 9.35 -7.23 11.69
N LYS A 344 10.18 -6.28 12.10
CA LYS A 344 10.36 -4.97 11.46
C LYS A 344 11.81 -4.80 11.07
N GLY A 345 12.13 -3.94 10.10
CA GLY A 345 13.50 -3.79 9.65
C GLY A 345 13.64 -3.23 8.25
N PHE A 346 14.54 -3.83 7.47
CA PHE A 346 14.82 -3.47 6.09
C PHE A 346 15.36 -4.70 5.35
N PHE A 347 15.53 -4.63 4.03
CA PHE A 347 16.35 -5.61 3.33
C PHE A 347 17.60 -4.95 2.73
N ALA A 348 18.67 -5.73 2.61
CA ALA A 348 19.87 -5.34 1.91
C ALA A 348 20.07 -6.20 0.67
N VAL A 349 20.59 -5.57 -0.39
CA VAL A 349 20.78 -6.22 -1.69
C VAL A 349 22.26 -6.33 -2.00
N LYS A 350 22.66 -7.50 -2.50
CA LYS A 350 23.94 -7.71 -3.16
C LYS A 350 23.70 -8.31 -4.54
N ALA A 351 24.01 -7.52 -5.57
CA ALA A 351 23.86 -7.92 -6.95
C ALA A 351 25.22 -8.12 -7.63
N THR A 352 25.34 -9.20 -8.39
CA THR A 352 26.45 -9.49 -9.32
C THR A 352 25.86 -9.76 -10.70
N LYS A 353 26.70 -9.96 -11.72
CA LYS A 353 26.20 -10.29 -13.07
C LYS A 353 25.39 -11.58 -13.15
N THR A 354 25.52 -12.47 -12.16
CA THR A 354 24.91 -13.81 -12.18
C THR A 354 23.84 -14.01 -11.10
N ARG A 355 23.83 -13.20 -10.04
CA ARG A 355 22.87 -13.34 -8.94
C ARG A 355 22.49 -12.01 -8.31
N HIS A 356 21.25 -11.93 -7.85
CA HIS A 356 20.75 -10.86 -7.01
C HIS A 356 20.29 -11.48 -5.69
N VAL A 357 20.98 -11.13 -4.61
CA VAL A 357 20.70 -11.61 -3.25
C VAL A 357 19.96 -10.50 -2.49
N ALA A 358 18.83 -10.83 -1.90
CA ALA A 358 18.05 -9.96 -1.03
C ALA A 358 17.95 -10.57 0.36
N GLU A 359 18.47 -9.87 1.36
CA GLU A 359 18.53 -10.32 2.75
C GLU A 359 17.69 -9.44 3.64
N PHE A 360 16.71 -10.03 4.31
CA PHE A 360 15.83 -9.32 5.23
C PHE A 360 16.52 -9.20 6.58
N TYR A 361 16.97 -8.00 6.92
CA TYR A 361 17.56 -7.66 8.21
C TYR A 361 16.48 -7.13 9.15
N LEU A 362 16.22 -7.91 10.19
CA LEU A 362 15.12 -7.72 11.11
C LEU A 362 15.65 -7.21 12.45
N ILE A 363 14.96 -6.22 13.00
CA ILE A 363 15.30 -5.56 14.26
C ILE A 363 14.90 -6.48 15.41
N SER A 364 15.80 -6.65 16.38
CA SER A 364 15.61 -7.49 17.56
C SER A 364 16.12 -6.78 18.81
N ASP A 365 15.77 -7.30 19.99
CA ASP A 365 16.44 -6.98 21.25
C ASP A 365 17.78 -7.73 21.40
N ASN A 366 18.00 -8.76 20.57
CA ASN A 366 19.22 -9.56 20.53
C ASN A 366 19.70 -9.76 19.09
N ALA A 367 20.94 -9.34 18.78
CA ALA A 367 21.56 -9.48 17.45
C ALA A 367 21.68 -10.94 16.97
N SER A 368 21.68 -11.90 17.89
CA SER A 368 21.93 -13.32 17.61
C SER A 368 20.65 -14.18 17.66
N ALA A 369 19.49 -13.61 17.96
CA ALA A 369 18.24 -14.37 18.10
C ALA A 369 17.02 -13.61 17.58
N PRO A 370 16.05 -14.29 16.93
CA PRO A 370 14.76 -13.70 16.61
C PRO A 370 14.07 -13.20 17.89
N ALA A 371 13.38 -12.07 17.81
CA ALA A 371 12.67 -11.51 18.96
C ALA A 371 11.68 -12.55 19.52
N SER A 372 11.70 -12.81 20.83
CA SER A 372 10.74 -13.72 21.49
C SER A 372 9.32 -13.12 21.59
N GLN A 373 9.21 -11.81 21.39
CA GLN A 373 7.99 -11.01 21.43
C GLN A 373 7.81 -10.26 20.10
N PRO A 374 6.58 -9.94 19.66
CA PRO A 374 6.38 -9.11 18.48
C PRO A 374 6.97 -7.71 18.68
N TYR A 375 7.52 -7.12 17.62
CA TYR A 375 8.05 -5.76 17.67
C TYR A 375 6.89 -4.76 17.83
N THR A 376 6.67 -4.27 19.05
CA THR A 376 5.59 -3.31 19.36
C THR A 376 6.10 -1.87 19.34
N ALA A 377 5.18 -0.90 19.26
CA ALA A 377 5.49 0.52 19.43
C ALA A 377 6.26 0.83 20.74
N LYS A 378 6.06 0.02 21.79
CA LYS A 378 6.82 0.10 23.04
C LYS A 378 8.29 -0.28 22.84
N ILE A 379 8.56 -1.39 22.13
CA ILE A 379 9.93 -1.82 21.83
C ILE A 379 10.64 -0.75 21.00
N TYR A 380 9.95 -0.09 20.06
CA TYR A 380 10.53 1.02 19.33
C TYR A 380 10.93 2.21 20.22
N LYS A 381 10.06 2.61 21.16
CA LYS A 381 10.37 3.69 22.11
C LYS A 381 11.61 3.35 22.95
N ASP A 382 11.74 2.09 23.35
CA ASP A 382 12.84 1.59 24.16
C ASP A 382 14.12 1.33 23.31
N ALA A 383 13.97 1.12 22.00
CA ALA A 383 15.05 0.87 21.03
C ALA A 383 15.71 2.15 20.48
N ARG A 384 15.24 3.33 20.89
CA ARG A 384 15.81 4.62 20.47
C ARG A 384 16.70 5.23 21.54
N THR A 385 17.89 5.64 21.13
CA THR A 385 18.78 6.49 21.94
C THR A 385 18.99 7.82 21.21
N ALA A 386 18.66 8.94 21.87
CA ALA A 386 18.76 10.28 21.28
C ALA A 386 18.09 10.42 19.89
N GLY A 387 16.93 9.80 19.72
CA GLY A 387 16.16 9.83 18.47
C GLY A 387 16.65 8.88 17.36
N ARG A 388 17.75 8.15 17.57
CA ARG A 388 18.28 7.16 16.62
C ARG A 388 17.83 5.75 17.01
N LEU A 389 17.46 4.93 16.03
CA LEU A 389 17.25 3.50 16.25
C LEU A 389 18.62 2.85 16.47
N THR A 390 18.85 2.31 17.67
CA THR A 390 20.12 1.67 18.07
C THR A 390 19.96 0.18 18.36
N ALA A 391 18.75 -0.37 18.18
CA ALA A 391 18.52 -1.80 18.36
C ALA A 391 19.36 -2.62 17.38
N PRO A 392 19.87 -3.78 17.81
CA PRO A 392 20.54 -4.70 16.92
C PRO A 392 19.59 -5.24 15.85
N TYR A 393 20.17 -5.74 14.77
CA TYR A 393 19.46 -6.46 13.73
C TYR A 393 20.12 -7.82 13.50
N TYR A 394 19.34 -8.78 13.00
CA TYR A 394 19.79 -10.09 12.56
C TYR A 394 19.31 -10.34 11.13
N CYS A 395 19.98 -11.22 10.39
CA CYS A 395 19.47 -11.64 9.09
C CYS A 395 18.40 -12.73 9.27
N GLY A 396 17.17 -12.44 8.85
CA GLY A 396 16.03 -13.33 9.00
C GLY A 396 15.91 -14.36 7.88
N THR A 397 16.11 -13.94 6.63
CA THR A 397 16.16 -14.84 5.46
C THR A 397 17.05 -14.22 4.39
N SER A 398 17.58 -15.06 3.51
CA SER A 398 18.33 -14.65 2.34
C SER A 398 17.74 -15.32 1.10
N LEU A 399 17.32 -14.49 0.14
CA LEU A 399 16.67 -14.93 -1.10
C LEU A 399 17.55 -14.59 -2.30
N VAL A 400 17.68 -15.55 -3.22
CA VAL A 400 18.53 -15.43 -4.41
C VAL A 400 17.67 -15.51 -5.67
N THR A 401 17.89 -14.54 -6.55
CA THR A 401 17.45 -14.56 -7.94
C THR A 401 18.66 -14.82 -8.84
N THR A 402 18.52 -15.74 -9.78
CA THR A 402 19.57 -16.13 -10.73
C THR A 402 19.37 -15.40 -12.06
N ALA A 403 20.43 -14.76 -12.56
CA ALA A 403 20.39 -14.10 -13.85
C ALA A 403 20.16 -15.11 -14.99
N GLY A 404 19.27 -14.77 -15.93
CA GLY A 404 18.84 -15.65 -17.02
C GLY A 404 17.63 -16.52 -16.64
N SER A 405 17.28 -16.59 -15.36
CA SER A 405 16.10 -17.29 -14.85
C SER A 405 15.11 -16.29 -14.27
N LYS A 406 14.41 -15.60 -15.17
CA LYS A 406 13.41 -14.56 -14.83
C LYS A 406 12.42 -15.09 -13.77
N GLY A 407 12.17 -14.30 -12.74
CA GLY A 407 11.29 -14.67 -11.62
C GLY A 407 11.82 -15.75 -10.66
N SER A 408 13.04 -16.28 -10.87
CA SER A 408 13.65 -17.19 -9.90
C SER A 408 13.82 -16.52 -8.54
N LEU A 409 13.44 -17.24 -7.49
CA LEU A 409 13.55 -16.75 -6.12
C LEU A 409 13.62 -17.97 -5.20
N ALA A 410 14.82 -18.23 -4.71
CA ALA A 410 15.10 -19.38 -3.85
C ALA A 410 15.73 -18.90 -2.54
N GLU A 411 15.36 -19.53 -1.44
CA GLU A 411 16.03 -19.31 -0.16
C GLU A 411 17.42 -19.96 -0.16
N GLN A 412 18.39 -19.29 0.45
CA GLN A 412 19.73 -19.84 0.72
C GLN A 412 19.97 -19.99 2.22
N ALA A 413 20.82 -20.95 2.59
CA ALA A 413 21.02 -21.35 3.98
C ALA A 413 21.65 -20.27 4.87
N SER A 414 22.42 -19.35 4.28
CA SER A 414 23.20 -18.35 5.02
C SER A 414 23.14 -17.00 4.35
N CYS A 415 23.20 -15.95 5.16
CA CYS A 415 23.31 -14.57 4.68
C CYS A 415 24.75 -14.22 4.30
N GLU A 416 24.93 -13.42 3.25
CA GLU A 416 26.22 -13.08 2.65
C GLU A 416 26.41 -11.59 2.35
N VAL A 417 25.43 -10.73 2.67
CA VAL A 417 25.61 -9.28 2.63
C VAL A 417 26.49 -8.88 3.80
N VAL A 418 27.53 -8.11 3.50
CA VAL A 418 28.46 -7.58 4.50
C VAL A 418 28.31 -6.06 4.52
N PHE A 419 27.87 -5.51 5.64
CA PHE A 419 27.87 -4.07 5.85
C PHE A 419 29.28 -3.62 6.20
N GLN A 420 29.87 -2.79 5.34
CA GLN A 420 31.15 -2.17 5.65
C GLN A 420 30.96 -1.13 6.75
N THR A 421 31.53 -1.40 7.92
CA THR A 421 31.59 -0.46 9.04
C THR A 421 32.98 0.19 9.01
N GLY A 422 33.09 1.40 8.47
CA GLY A 422 34.39 2.10 8.39
C GLY A 422 34.48 3.17 7.32
N SER A 423 35.72 3.52 6.96
CA SER A 423 36.03 4.47 5.89
C SER A 423 35.65 3.89 4.53
N TRP A 424 35.20 4.77 3.62
CA TRP A 424 34.92 4.43 2.23
C TRP A 424 36.09 3.64 1.60
N PRO A 425 35.81 2.61 0.77
CA PRO A 425 36.86 1.91 0.04
C PRO A 425 37.74 2.89 -0.72
N ALA A 426 39.06 2.74 -0.62
CA ALA A 426 40.00 3.69 -1.22
C ALA A 426 39.80 3.78 -2.74
N GLU A 427 39.37 2.69 -3.38
CA GLU A 427 39.09 2.64 -4.81
C GLU A 427 37.97 3.61 -5.21
N TRP A 428 37.01 3.87 -4.33
CA TRP A 428 35.88 4.75 -4.61
C TRP A 428 36.26 6.22 -4.58
N SER A 429 37.34 6.58 -3.87
CA SER A 429 37.90 7.94 -3.87
C SER A 429 38.51 8.33 -5.22
N THR A 430 38.79 7.34 -6.08
CA THR A 430 39.30 7.55 -7.45
C THR A 430 38.19 7.78 -8.48
N ILE A 431 36.92 7.53 -8.10
CA ILE A 431 35.76 7.78 -8.97
C ILE A 431 35.61 9.30 -9.10
N LYS A 432 36.00 9.83 -10.27
CA LYS A 432 35.74 11.22 -10.63
C LYS A 432 34.25 11.38 -10.89
N LEU A 433 33.52 11.87 -9.90
CA LEU A 433 32.16 12.36 -10.13
C LEU A 433 32.23 13.55 -11.10
N PRO A 434 31.33 13.67 -12.08
CA PRO A 434 31.23 14.86 -12.91
C PRO A 434 31.09 16.09 -12.02
N ALA A 435 31.85 17.15 -12.30
CA ALA A 435 31.72 18.41 -11.57
C ALA A 435 30.29 18.93 -11.74
N TYR A 436 29.53 19.01 -10.65
CA TYR A 436 28.21 19.61 -10.67
C TYR A 436 28.35 21.12 -10.46
N THR A 437 28.25 21.89 -11.54
CA THR A 437 28.20 23.35 -11.46
C THR A 437 26.78 23.76 -11.07
N ILE A 438 26.62 24.38 -9.90
CA ILE A 438 25.35 25.02 -9.55
C ILE A 438 25.13 26.15 -10.56
N PRO A 439 24.03 26.15 -11.34
CA PRO A 439 23.73 27.25 -12.24
C PRO A 439 23.65 28.55 -11.43
N THR A 440 24.54 29.49 -11.69
CA THR A 440 24.44 30.83 -11.10
C THR A 440 23.16 31.48 -11.63
N THR A 441 22.38 32.06 -10.72
CA THR A 441 21.00 32.53 -10.90
C THR A 441 20.83 33.74 -11.83
N THR A 442 21.81 34.07 -12.67
CA THR A 442 21.77 35.24 -13.55
C THR A 442 21.14 35.01 -14.93
N ALA A 443 20.88 33.76 -15.33
CA ALA A 443 20.31 33.47 -16.65
C ALA A 443 18.77 33.33 -16.68
N ALA A 444 18.12 33.10 -15.52
CA ALA A 444 16.67 32.84 -15.46
C ALA A 444 15.80 34.11 -15.60
N THR A 445 16.36 35.30 -15.35
CA THR A 445 15.62 36.57 -15.48
C THR A 445 15.54 37.08 -16.92
N ALA A 446 16.39 36.61 -17.84
CA ALA A 446 16.37 37.07 -19.24
C ALA A 446 15.29 36.38 -20.10
N ALA A 447 14.91 35.14 -19.76
CA ALA A 447 13.89 34.40 -20.52
C ALA A 447 12.44 34.77 -20.13
N ALA A 448 12.22 35.37 -18.96
CA ALA A 448 10.90 35.79 -18.50
C ALA A 448 10.46 37.16 -19.07
N ALA A 449 11.38 37.94 -19.64
CA ALA A 449 11.11 39.29 -20.12
C ALA A 449 10.63 39.35 -21.59
N THR A 450 10.84 38.29 -22.39
CA THR A 450 10.57 38.29 -23.84
C THR A 450 9.18 37.78 -24.24
N THR A 451 8.39 37.25 -23.30
CA THR A 451 7.04 36.71 -23.58
C THR A 451 5.90 37.64 -23.15
N ALA A 452 6.20 38.80 -22.57
CA ALA A 452 5.20 39.77 -22.10
C ALA A 452 5.06 40.98 -23.04
N THR A 453 4.88 40.74 -24.35
CA THR A 453 4.44 41.80 -25.28
C THR A 453 3.72 41.19 -26.48
N ALA A 454 2.48 40.76 -26.28
CA ALA A 454 1.52 40.57 -27.36
C ALA A 454 0.09 40.83 -26.87
N THR A 455 -0.35 42.07 -27.10
CA THR A 455 -1.74 42.53 -27.33
C THR A 455 -2.82 42.23 -26.29
N THR A 456 -3.09 43.26 -25.50
CA THR A 456 -4.41 43.65 -25.00
C THR A 456 -5.44 43.83 -26.12
N ALA A 457 -6.60 43.17 -26.00
CA ALA A 457 -7.86 43.65 -26.55
C ALA A 457 -9.02 43.25 -25.63
N ALA A 458 -9.82 44.26 -25.28
CA ALA A 458 -10.85 44.32 -24.26
C ALA A 458 -12.00 43.30 -24.34
N ALA A 459 -12.53 42.93 -23.16
CA ALA A 459 -13.95 43.14 -22.85
C ALA A 459 -14.16 43.08 -21.33
N ALA A 460 -14.41 44.25 -20.74
CA ALA A 460 -14.86 44.38 -19.36
C ALA A 460 -16.38 44.15 -19.28
N THR A 461 -16.83 43.39 -18.29
CA THR A 461 -18.17 43.59 -17.72
C THR A 461 -18.08 43.46 -16.21
N THR A 462 -18.37 44.59 -15.58
CA THR A 462 -18.26 44.90 -14.17
C THR A 462 -19.50 44.40 -13.44
N THR A 463 -19.34 43.60 -12.38
CA THR A 463 -20.35 43.51 -11.32
C THR A 463 -19.66 43.54 -9.96
N THR A 464 -19.66 44.73 -9.37
CA THR A 464 -19.29 45.04 -7.99
C THR A 464 -20.29 44.46 -7.00
N THR A 465 -19.82 43.74 -5.98
CA THR A 465 -20.51 43.73 -4.68
C THR A 465 -19.51 43.73 -3.52
N LYS A 466 -19.80 44.61 -2.57
CA LYS A 466 -18.99 45.09 -1.45
C LYS A 466 -18.63 44.02 -0.42
N GLN A 467 -17.42 44.18 0.08
CA GLN A 467 -16.89 43.70 1.35
C GLN A 467 -17.66 44.33 2.53
N ALA A 468 -18.01 43.52 3.54
CA ALA A 468 -18.42 44.00 4.86
C ALA A 468 -17.62 43.26 5.93
N THR A 469 -16.85 44.05 6.68
CA THR A 469 -16.10 43.71 7.88
C THR A 469 -17.02 43.62 9.09
N SER A 470 -16.81 42.63 9.97
CA SER A 470 -17.03 42.83 11.42
C SER A 470 -16.21 41.88 12.27
N SER A 471 -15.29 42.49 13.02
CA SER A 471 -14.66 41.98 14.24
C SER A 471 -15.70 41.65 15.33
N SER A 472 -15.44 40.65 16.19
CA SER A 472 -14.99 40.89 17.57
C SER A 472 -15.17 39.68 18.51
N LYS A 473 -14.13 39.49 19.32
CA LYS A 473 -14.11 39.16 20.77
C LYS A 473 -14.32 37.73 21.27
N GLU A 474 -13.20 37.24 21.79
CA GLU A 474 -13.00 36.30 22.89
C GLU A 474 -13.99 36.43 24.06
N THR A 475 -14.37 35.28 24.62
CA THR A 475 -14.46 35.10 26.08
C THR A 475 -14.13 33.66 26.46
N SER A 476 -13.20 33.55 27.42
CA SER A 476 -12.77 32.37 28.16
C SER A 476 -13.84 31.78 29.06
N ALA A 477 -13.86 30.45 29.24
CA ALA A 477 -14.20 29.83 30.53
C ALA A 477 -13.68 28.38 30.61
N ALA A 478 -13.08 28.07 31.76
CA ALA A 478 -12.42 26.83 32.08
C ALA A 478 -13.31 25.86 32.88
N SER A 479 -12.97 24.57 32.75
CA SER A 479 -13.13 23.47 33.72
C SER A 479 -14.55 22.96 34.04
N THR A 480 -14.79 21.66 33.89
CA THR A 480 -14.64 20.67 34.97
C THR A 480 -14.99 19.26 34.49
N THR A 481 -14.28 18.31 35.09
CA THR A 481 -14.39 16.85 35.00
C THR A 481 -15.76 16.32 35.39
N ARG A 482 -16.28 15.31 34.66
CA ARG A 482 -17.11 14.23 35.25
C ARG A 482 -17.19 12.98 34.37
N SER A 483 -17.20 11.87 35.08
CA SER A 483 -17.11 10.46 34.67
C SER A 483 -18.43 9.84 34.21
N SER A 484 -18.28 8.67 33.56
CA SER A 484 -19.24 7.55 33.44
C SER A 484 -20.38 7.76 32.43
N SER A 485 -20.97 6.77 31.75
CA SER A 485 -20.76 5.37 31.41
C SER A 485 -22.01 4.98 30.57
N TRP A 486 -21.98 3.84 29.84
CA TRP A 486 -23.12 3.16 29.16
C TRP A 486 -23.48 3.45 27.69
N ARG A 487 -23.19 2.42 26.86
CA ARG A 487 -24.07 1.62 25.98
C ARG A 487 -25.26 2.31 25.26
N GLY A 488 -25.18 2.31 23.93
CA GLY A 488 -26.17 1.58 23.10
C GLY A 488 -27.03 2.37 22.11
N ILE A 489 -26.95 1.94 20.84
CA ILE A 489 -28.04 1.67 19.90
C ILE A 489 -28.47 2.76 18.87
N LEU A 490 -28.38 2.33 17.59
CA LEU A 490 -29.11 2.67 16.36
C LEU A 490 -28.96 4.05 15.70
N ALA A 491 -28.47 4.04 14.46
CA ALA A 491 -29.06 4.81 13.37
C ALA A 491 -28.96 4.03 12.05
N ALA A 492 -30.13 3.87 11.40
CA ALA A 492 -30.34 3.28 10.10
C ALA A 492 -30.25 4.36 8.99
N SER A 493 -30.31 3.90 7.73
CA SER A 493 -30.45 4.66 6.45
C SER A 493 -29.10 5.00 5.81
N MET A 494 -28.83 4.81 4.51
CA MET A 494 -29.69 4.78 3.32
C MET A 494 -29.03 3.91 2.22
N LEU A 495 -29.83 3.21 1.42
CA LEU A 495 -29.76 3.25 -0.05
C LEU A 495 -30.93 2.44 -0.64
N ALA A 496 -32.04 3.15 -0.87
CA ALA A 496 -32.96 2.83 -1.94
C ALA A 496 -32.39 3.44 -3.23
N GLY A 497 -32.47 2.70 -4.34
CA GLY A 497 -32.36 3.28 -5.67
C GLY A 497 -31.39 2.61 -6.63
N VAL A 498 -31.64 1.35 -7.00
CA VAL A 498 -31.50 0.92 -8.41
C VAL A 498 -32.70 0.03 -8.73
N ALA A 499 -33.60 0.53 -9.56
CA ALA A 499 -34.83 -0.13 -9.96
C ALA A 499 -34.64 -1.02 -11.20
N LEU A 500 -35.41 -2.10 -11.19
CA LEU A 500 -35.88 -2.98 -12.26
C LEU A 500 -36.04 -2.33 -13.65
N GLU A 501 -35.73 -3.10 -14.70
CA GLU A 501 -36.70 -3.55 -15.72
C GLU A 501 -36.05 -4.55 -16.70
N VAL A 502 -36.61 -5.76 -16.84
CA VAL A 502 -36.99 -6.44 -18.10
C VAL A 502 -37.88 -7.65 -17.74
N LEU A 503 -39.20 -7.49 -17.95
CA LEU A 503 -40.24 -8.40 -18.53
C LEU A 503 -40.09 -9.93 -18.33
N GLY A 504 -41.09 -10.76 -17.97
CA GLY A 504 -42.56 -10.68 -18.05
C GLY A 504 -43.12 -12.04 -18.59
N PHE A 505 -44.31 -12.46 -18.11
CA PHE A 505 -45.12 -13.68 -18.45
C PHE A 505 -44.75 -15.00 -17.70
N ALA A 506 -45.66 -15.84 -17.19
CA ALA A 506 -47.13 -15.92 -17.14
C ALA A 506 -47.55 -16.79 -15.91
N ALA A 507 -48.52 -16.34 -15.11
CA ALA A 507 -49.86 -16.94 -14.92
C ALA A 507 -49.96 -18.49 -14.90
N GLU A 508 -50.24 -19.07 -13.72
CA GLU A 508 -51.46 -19.83 -13.38
C GLU A 508 -51.23 -20.75 -12.17
N ALA A 509 -52.03 -20.54 -11.12
CA ALA A 509 -52.30 -21.54 -10.09
C ALA A 509 -53.53 -22.36 -10.52
N PRO A 510 -53.70 -23.60 -10.03
CA PRO A 510 -54.72 -23.73 -8.99
C PRO A 510 -54.37 -24.69 -7.84
N ASN A 511 -55.10 -24.43 -6.75
CA ASN A 511 -55.33 -25.19 -5.51
C ASN A 511 -55.30 -26.73 -5.61
N LEU A 512 -54.89 -27.38 -4.51
CA LEU A 512 -55.51 -28.54 -3.82
C LEU A 512 -54.68 -28.84 -2.55
N VAL A 513 -55.12 -28.47 -1.35
CA VAL A 513 -55.87 -29.31 -0.38
C VAL A 513 -55.25 -30.70 -0.15
N SER A 514 -54.51 -30.89 0.95
CA SER A 514 -54.97 -31.63 2.15
C SER A 514 -53.80 -32.06 3.04
N ARG A 515 -54.05 -32.00 4.35
CA ARG A 515 -53.25 -32.51 5.47
C ARG A 515 -52.92 -34.01 5.32
N ASN A 516 -51.71 -34.38 5.72
CA ASN A 516 -51.45 -35.20 6.91
C ASN A 516 -50.03 -34.93 7.42
#